data_AF-A0A9Q3DTZ9-F1
#
_entry.id   AF-A0A9Q3DTZ9-F1
#
_cell.length_a   1.000
_cell.length_b   1.000
_cell.length_c   1.000
_cell.angle_alpha   90.00
_cell.angle_beta   90.00
_cell.angle_gamma   90.00
#
_symmetry.space_group_name_H-M   'P 1'
#
loop_
_entity.id
_entity.type
_entity.pdbx_description
1 polymer ?
#
loop_
_entity_poly.entity_id
_entity_poly.type
_entity_poly.pdbx_seq_one_letter_code
_entity_poly.pdbx_strand_id
1 'polypeptide(L)'
;MPKQISVISSVKDTYKEEFLANKLFEAQINQSLSPEMRHDLLDVLYTYNNAFASDNETLSTIKGHEVDINLDIDRPYPSVLRRPAYPASARAR
;
A
#
# COMPACT_ATOMS: atom_id res chain seq x y z
N MET A 1 10.00 5.28 42.64
CA MET A 1 8.71 5.06 41.95
C MET A 1 8.66 6.01 40.75
N PRO A 2 8.61 5.52 39.50
CA PRO A 2 8.90 6.36 38.33
C PRO A 2 7.72 7.27 37.96
N LYS A 3 8.01 8.58 37.83
CA LYS A 3 7.18 9.59 37.16
C LYS A 3 7.56 9.61 35.67
N GLN A 4 6.94 8.78 34.83
CA GLN A 4 7.25 8.75 33.39
C GLN A 4 6.05 9.01 32.46
N ILE A 5 4.86 9.27 33.00
CA ILE A 5 3.63 9.27 32.18
C ILE A 5 3.35 10.65 31.54
N SER A 6 3.83 11.77 32.09
CA SER A 6 3.48 13.11 31.60
C SER A 6 4.29 13.62 30.40
N VAL A 7 5.47 13.06 30.12
CA VAL A 7 6.32 13.49 29.00
C VAL A 7 5.84 12.88 27.68
N ILE A 8 5.21 11.71 27.73
CA ILE A 8 4.81 10.94 26.55
C ILE A 8 3.65 11.61 25.81
N SER A 9 2.73 12.29 26.50
CA SER A 9 1.65 13.03 25.84
C SER A 9 2.18 14.23 25.06
N SER A 10 3.07 15.03 25.66
CA SER A 10 3.64 16.21 25.02
C SER A 10 4.45 15.88 23.75
N VAL A 11 5.08 14.71 23.69
CA VAL A 11 5.87 14.27 22.53
C VAL A 11 4.99 13.78 21.38
N LYS A 12 3.85 13.15 21.68
CA LYS A 12 2.89 12.70 20.66
C LYS A 12 2.28 13.86 19.88
N ASP A 13 2.02 14.97 20.57
CA ASP A 13 1.47 16.17 19.97
C ASP A 13 2.46 16.81 18.98
N THR A 14 3.76 16.79 19.28
CA THR A 14 4.81 17.30 18.38
C THR A 14 4.85 16.57 17.03
N TYR A 15 4.79 15.23 17.03
CA TYR A 15 4.79 14.45 15.78
C TYR A 15 3.50 14.65 14.96
N LYS A 16 2.38 14.88 15.63
CA LYS A 16 1.11 15.19 14.98
C LYS A 16 1.18 16.55 14.29
N GLU A 17 1.74 17.56 14.93
CA GLU A 17 1.95 18.88 14.33
C GLU A 17 2.88 18.84 13.13
N GLU A 18 3.98 18.09 13.20
CA GLU A 18 4.88 17.86 12.06
C GLU A 18 4.18 17.16 10.90
N PHE A 19 3.34 16.16 11.19
CA PHE A 19 2.52 15.49 10.18
C PHE A 19 1.54 16.46 9.52
N LEU A 20 0.86 17.28 10.31
CA LEU A 20 -0.07 18.29 9.80
C LEU A 20 0.64 19.31 8.90
N ALA A 21 1.81 19.80 9.32
CA ALA A 21 2.59 20.80 8.60
C ALA A 21 3.25 20.28 7.32
N ASN A 22 3.70 19.02 7.30
CA ASN A 22 4.44 18.48 6.16
C ASN A 22 3.59 17.64 5.19
N LYS A 23 2.57 16.92 5.69
CA LYS A 23 1.76 15.99 4.88
C LYS A 23 0.39 16.55 4.52
N LEU A 24 -0.22 17.32 5.40
CA LEU A 24 -1.59 17.83 5.22
C LEU A 24 -1.65 19.31 4.85
N PHE A 25 -0.51 19.99 4.70
CA PHE A 25 -0.47 21.39 4.29
C PHE A 25 -1.12 21.64 2.92
N GLU A 26 -0.90 20.74 1.96
CA GLU A 26 -1.50 20.81 0.62
C GLU A 26 -2.92 20.20 0.56
N ALA A 27 -3.40 19.61 1.66
CA ALA A 27 -4.68 18.92 1.66
C ALA A 27 -5.85 19.90 1.64
N GLN A 28 -6.69 19.79 0.62
CA GLN A 28 -7.92 20.57 0.50
C GLN A 28 -9.03 19.98 1.36
N ILE A 29 -9.04 20.32 2.65
CA ILE A 29 -10.15 19.98 3.56
C ILE A 29 -11.30 20.94 3.31
N ASN A 30 -12.52 20.39 3.22
CA ASN A 30 -13.73 21.18 3.00
C ASN A 30 -13.90 22.28 4.07
N GLN A 31 -14.18 23.50 3.62
CA GLN A 31 -14.37 24.68 4.48
C GLN A 31 -15.72 24.69 5.21
N SER A 32 -16.70 23.89 4.76
CA SER A 32 -18.00 23.77 5.41
C SER A 32 -17.99 22.85 6.63
N LEU A 33 -16.84 22.25 6.97
CA LEU A 33 -16.72 21.38 8.14
C LEU A 33 -16.73 22.21 9.43
N SER A 34 -17.42 21.73 10.46
CA SER A 34 -17.32 22.32 11.79
C SER A 34 -15.89 22.16 12.34
N PRO A 35 -15.44 23.04 13.25
CA PRO A 35 -14.10 22.94 13.84
C PRO A 35 -13.90 21.61 14.59
N GLU A 36 -14.95 21.08 15.22
CA GLU A 36 -14.94 19.80 15.92
C GLU A 36 -14.73 18.63 14.94
N MET A 37 -15.53 18.58 13.87
CA MET A 37 -15.39 17.55 12.83
C MET A 37 -14.03 17.62 12.14
N ARG A 38 -13.47 18.83 12.01
CA ARG A 38 -12.15 19.01 11.42
C ARG A 38 -11.09 18.42 12.33
N HIS A 39 -11.21 18.62 13.64
CA HIS A 39 -10.29 18.02 14.60
C HIS A 39 -10.36 16.49 14.56
N ASP A 40 -11.57 15.93 14.61
CA ASP A 40 -11.78 14.48 14.54
C ASP A 40 -11.22 13.87 13.24
N LEU A 41 -11.40 14.57 12.11
CA LEU A 41 -10.84 14.14 10.83
C LEU A 41 -9.30 14.09 10.88
N LEU A 42 -8.66 15.13 11.40
CA LEU A 42 -7.21 15.18 11.51
C LEU A 42 -6.67 14.08 12.43
N ASP A 43 -7.40 13.75 13.48
CA ASP A 43 -7.07 12.67 14.41
C ASP A 43 -7.13 11.30 13.75
N VAL A 44 -8.17 11.04 12.96
CA VAL A 44 -8.30 9.80 12.17
C VAL A 44 -7.18 9.70 11.15
N LEU A 45 -6.91 10.78 10.40
CA LEU A 45 -5.86 10.79 9.37
C LEU A 45 -4.47 10.54 9.96
N TYR A 46 -4.18 11.12 11.13
CA TYR A 46 -2.92 10.87 11.83
C TYR A 46 -2.84 9.43 12.36
N THR A 47 -3.91 8.94 12.99
CA THR A 47 -3.99 7.59 13.57
C THR A 47 -3.75 6.51 12.53
N TYR A 48 -4.28 6.69 11.33
CA TYR A 48 -4.16 5.73 10.23
C TYR A 48 -3.16 6.15 9.17
N ASN A 49 -2.19 7.03 9.46
CA ASN A 49 -1.31 7.57 8.41
C ASN A 49 -0.55 6.47 7.64
N ASN A 50 -0.15 5.39 8.31
CA ASN A 50 0.56 4.26 7.71
C ASN A 50 -0.32 3.39 6.79
N ALA A 51 -1.65 3.57 6.81
CA ALA A 51 -2.56 2.84 5.93
C ALA A 51 -2.69 3.50 4.55
N PHE A 52 -2.22 4.73 4.40
CA PHE A 52 -2.27 5.47 3.13
C PHE A 52 -0.94 5.34 2.39
N ALA A 53 -1.03 5.29 1.06
CA ALA A 53 0.15 5.34 0.21
C ALA A 53 0.79 6.74 0.30
N SER A 54 2.12 6.79 0.44
CA SER A 54 2.88 8.03 0.28
C SER A 54 3.79 7.90 -0.94
N ASP A 55 4.27 9.03 -1.48
CA ASP A 55 5.23 9.01 -2.60
C ASP A 55 6.49 8.16 -2.35
N ASN A 56 6.91 8.06 -1.08
CA ASN A 56 8.05 7.23 -0.66
C ASN A 56 7.66 5.78 -0.31
N GLU A 57 6.39 5.53 -0.03
CA GLU A 57 5.86 4.24 0.44
C GLU A 57 4.59 3.90 -0.34
N THR A 58 4.80 3.36 -1.54
CA THR A 58 3.71 2.89 -2.40
C THR A 58 3.06 1.63 -1.83
N LEU A 59 1.78 1.42 -2.12
CA LEU A 59 1.01 0.24 -1.67
C LEU A 59 1.62 -1.10 -2.12
N SER A 60 2.47 -1.09 -3.15
CA SER A 60 3.25 -2.25 -3.58
C SER A 60 4.24 -2.77 -2.53
N THR A 61 4.52 -1.96 -1.49
CA THR A 61 5.41 -2.33 -0.37
C THR A 61 4.65 -3.06 0.75
N ILE A 62 3.33 -3.22 0.63
CA ILE A 62 2.53 -3.97 1.62
C ILE A 62 2.88 -5.46 1.52
N LYS A 63 3.47 -5.99 2.60
CA LYS A 63 3.79 -7.41 2.75
C LYS A 63 2.51 -8.25 2.59
N GLY A 64 2.55 -9.27 1.74
CA GLY A 64 1.42 -10.19 1.51
C GLY A 64 0.52 -9.87 0.30
N HIS A 65 0.88 -8.89 -0.54
CA HIS A 65 0.25 -8.67 -1.86
C HIS A 65 0.90 -9.47 -2.99
N GLU A 66 1.79 -10.41 -2.66
CA GLU A 66 2.41 -11.30 -3.64
C GLU A 66 1.35 -12.27 -4.18
N VAL A 67 1.03 -12.15 -5.46
CA VAL A 67 0.15 -13.09 -6.16
C VAL A 67 1.03 -14.09 -6.90
N ASP A 68 1.06 -15.32 -6.41
CA ASP A 68 1.71 -16.42 -7.12
C ASP A 68 0.75 -16.97 -8.19
N ILE A 69 0.93 -16.54 -9.43
CA ILE A 69 0.13 -17.00 -10.58
C ILE A 69 0.84 -18.22 -11.19
N ASN A 70 0.49 -19.40 -10.71
CA ASN A 70 0.93 -20.65 -11.32
C ASN A 70 0.01 -21.05 -12.47
N LEU A 71 0.59 -21.34 -13.63
CA LEU A 71 -0.12 -21.92 -14.76
C LEU A 71 -0.19 -23.44 -14.55
N ASP A 72 -1.34 -23.97 -14.14
CA ASP A 72 -1.60 -25.40 -13.83
C ASP A 72 -1.50 -26.37 -15.03
N ILE A 73 -0.86 -25.96 -16.13
CA ILE A 73 -0.61 -26.84 -17.27
C ILE A 73 0.67 -27.65 -17.02
N ASP A 74 0.55 -28.65 -16.14
CA ASP A 74 1.53 -29.72 -16.05
C ASP A 74 1.66 -30.41 -17.41
N ARG A 75 2.90 -30.73 -17.78
CA ARG A 75 3.15 -31.48 -19.00
C ARG A 75 2.57 -32.90 -18.86
N PRO A 76 2.02 -33.47 -19.96
CA PRO A 76 1.98 -32.91 -21.31
C PRO A 76 0.79 -31.98 -21.54
N TYR A 77 1.00 -30.92 -22.34
CA TYR A 77 -0.07 -30.01 -22.74
C TYR A 77 -1.32 -30.76 -23.26
N PRO A 78 -2.53 -30.28 -22.96
CA PRO A 78 -3.78 -30.80 -23.50
C PRO A 78 -3.69 -31.00 -25.01
N SER A 79 -4.29 -32.07 -25.54
CA SER A 79 -4.20 -32.45 -26.96
C SER A 79 -4.57 -31.31 -27.93
N VAL A 80 -5.49 -30.43 -27.53
CA VAL A 80 -5.93 -29.24 -28.28
C VAL A 80 -4.82 -28.18 -28.43
N LEU A 81 -3.87 -28.12 -27.48
CA LEU A 81 -2.74 -27.19 -27.49
C LEU A 81 -1.44 -27.84 -28.01
N ARG A 82 -1.49 -29.12 -28.40
CA ARG A 82 -0.34 -29.79 -29.01
C ARG A 82 -0.16 -29.27 -30.43
N ARG A 83 0.93 -28.55 -30.68
CA ARG A 83 1.33 -28.20 -32.04
C ARG A 83 1.54 -29.50 -32.84
N PRO A 84 1.06 -29.59 -34.08
CA PRO A 84 1.39 -30.73 -34.92
C PRO A 84 2.91 -30.85 -35.06
N ALA A 85 3.42 -32.06 -35.27
CA ALA A 85 4.84 -32.26 -35.53
C ALA A 85 5.26 -31.32 -36.67
N TYR A 86 6.30 -30.52 -36.44
CA TYR A 86 6.86 -29.69 -37.51
C TYR A 86 7.20 -30.62 -38.68
N PRO A 87 6.83 -30.27 -39.92
CA PRO A 87 7.17 -31.08 -41.08
C PRO A 87 8.68 -31.31 -41.08
N ALA A 88 9.10 -32.55 -41.31
CA ALA A 88 10.51 -32.92 -41.29
C ALA A 88 11.27 -31.95 -42.22
N SER A 89 12.25 -31.23 -41.67
CA SER A 89 13.01 -30.28 -42.47
C SER A 89 13.63 -31.02 -43.66
N ALA A 90 13.73 -30.37 -44.83
CA ALA A 90 14.34 -30.94 -46.02
C ALA A 90 15.80 -31.42 -45.80
N ARG A 91 16.41 -31.07 -44.66
CA ARG A 91 17.75 -31.49 -44.22
C ARG A 91 17.81 -32.94 -43.74
N ALA A 92 16.67 -33.63 -43.61
CA ALA A 92 16.59 -35.02 -43.16
C ALA A 92 16.26 -36.02 -44.28
N ARG A 93 16.49 -35.66 -45.55
CA ARG A 93 16.53 -36.60 -46.68
C ARG A 93 17.97 -36.86 -47.10
#